data_AF-A0A0E2LHR6-F1
#
_entry.id   AF-A0A0E2LHR6-F1
#
_cell.length_a   1.000
_cell.length_b   1.000
_cell.length_c   1.000
_cell.angle_alpha   90.00
_cell.angle_beta   90.00
_cell.angle_gamma   90.00
#
_symmetry.space_group_name_H-M   'P 1'
#
loop_
_entity.id
_entity.type
_entity.pdbx_description
1 polymer ?
#
loop_
_entity_poly.entity_id
_entity_poly.type
_entity_poly.pdbx_seq_one_letter_code
_entity_poly.pdbx_strand_id
1 'polypeptide(L)'
;MADSNLNTPVIVQATRLDTSILPRNIFSQSYLLYVINQGADVGAIAGKANQAGQGAYDAQVKNDEQDVELADHDARITANTKAINLLEVRLTTAEGKIVVLRSDVDYLLDEVIDIQAHLVTVDQRLDGVESDISDIKSDYVSKTVTESQSLASPLDVKTSYSVDGIQVVGARQTGWTAATGTPLLGSFNANQSYTVGTTYTQSEVAAIATGLEQARQRILALETALRLHGLID
;
A
#
# COMPACT_ATOMS: atom_id res chain seq x y z
N MET A 1 -13.96 -70.95 8.81
CA MET A 1 -14.66 -71.71 7.76
C MET A 1 -15.51 -72.77 8.40
N ALA A 2 -16.80 -72.75 8.07
CA ALA A 2 -17.81 -73.66 8.56
C ALA A 2 -17.49 -75.11 8.22
N ASP A 3 -17.75 -76.01 9.18
CA ASP A 3 -17.57 -77.44 9.01
C ASP A 3 -18.79 -78.03 8.29
N SER A 4 -18.61 -78.35 7.00
CA SER A 4 -19.66 -78.93 6.16
C SER A 4 -20.20 -80.27 6.66
N ASN A 5 -19.45 -80.99 7.51
CA ASN A 5 -19.91 -82.27 8.06
C ASN A 5 -21.09 -82.09 9.03
N LEU A 6 -21.25 -80.91 9.64
CA LEU A 6 -22.37 -80.59 10.53
C LEU A 6 -23.72 -80.56 9.79
N ASN A 7 -23.70 -80.32 8.47
CA ASN A 7 -24.89 -80.36 7.62
C ASN A 7 -25.15 -81.75 7.01
N THR A 8 -24.33 -82.75 7.35
CA THR A 8 -24.53 -84.13 6.88
C THR A 8 -25.38 -84.89 7.90
N PRO A 9 -26.63 -85.26 7.56
CA PRO A 9 -27.52 -85.91 8.50
C PRO A 9 -27.07 -87.35 8.79
N VAL A 10 -27.12 -87.73 10.06
CA VAL A 10 -26.95 -89.14 10.47
C VAL A 10 -28.25 -89.89 10.20
N ILE A 11 -28.14 -91.03 9.50
CA ILE A 11 -29.29 -91.87 9.13
C ILE A 11 -29.31 -93.12 10.01
N VAL A 12 -30.36 -93.25 10.83
CA VAL A 12 -30.63 -94.46 11.60
C VAL A 12 -31.51 -95.41 10.78
N GLN A 13 -31.01 -96.61 10.51
CA GLN A 13 -31.69 -97.59 9.65
C GLN A 13 -32.93 -98.25 10.30
N ALA A 14 -33.06 -98.17 11.63
CA ALA A 14 -34.10 -98.86 12.41
C ALA A 14 -35.04 -97.88 13.14
N THR A 15 -35.69 -96.98 12.40
CA THR A 15 -36.59 -95.94 12.97
C THR A 15 -37.99 -96.43 13.30
N ARG A 16 -38.39 -97.61 12.82
CA ARG A 16 -39.70 -98.21 13.12
C ARG A 16 -39.57 -99.70 13.38
N LEU A 17 -39.80 -100.09 14.62
CA LEU A 17 -39.93 -101.49 15.03
C LEU A 17 -41.39 -101.91 14.84
N ASP A 18 -41.61 -102.88 13.94
CA ASP A 18 -42.93 -103.49 13.80
C ASP A 18 -43.18 -104.45 14.97
N THR A 19 -44.33 -104.30 15.63
CA THR A 19 -44.75 -105.16 16.74
C THR A 19 -44.98 -106.61 16.31
N SER A 20 -45.09 -106.90 15.01
CA SER A 20 -45.27 -108.24 14.45
C SER A 20 -43.99 -109.08 14.46
N ILE A 21 -42.81 -108.43 14.43
CA ILE A 21 -41.50 -109.10 14.38
C ILE A 21 -40.85 -109.27 15.77
N LEU A 22 -41.50 -108.75 16.82
CA LEU A 22 -41.01 -108.85 18.20
C LEU A 22 -41.48 -110.17 18.88
N PRO A 23 -40.62 -110.88 19.65
CA PRO A 23 -40.99 -112.12 20.35
C PRO A 23 -42.01 -111.92 21.49
N ARG A 24 -43.31 -111.91 21.15
CA ARG A 24 -44.41 -111.62 22.09
C ARG A 24 -44.62 -112.65 23.20
N ASN A 25 -44.05 -113.85 23.07
CA ASN A 25 -44.13 -114.94 24.05
C ASN A 25 -42.98 -114.96 25.07
N ILE A 26 -41.96 -114.12 24.88
CA ILE A 26 -40.78 -114.02 25.76
C ILE A 26 -40.75 -112.66 26.46
N PHE A 27 -41.12 -111.58 25.76
CA PHE A 27 -41.09 -110.23 26.32
C PHE A 27 -42.34 -109.90 27.13
N SER A 28 -42.14 -109.27 28.29
CA SER A 28 -43.25 -108.70 29.06
C SER A 28 -43.86 -107.50 28.33
N GLN A 29 -45.13 -107.19 28.60
CA GLN A 29 -45.80 -106.04 27.98
C GLN A 29 -45.05 -104.72 28.20
N SER A 30 -44.47 -104.51 29.38
CA SER A 30 -43.66 -103.32 29.71
C SER A 30 -42.37 -103.25 28.89
N TYR A 31 -41.71 -104.39 28.67
CA TYR A 31 -40.49 -104.45 27.86
C TYR A 31 -40.79 -104.28 26.36
N LEU A 32 -41.93 -104.81 25.90
CA LEU A 32 -42.40 -104.60 24.52
C LEU A 32 -42.64 -103.11 24.24
N LEU A 33 -43.32 -102.40 25.16
CA LEU A 33 -43.55 -100.95 25.07
C LEU A 33 -42.24 -100.15 25.14
N TYR A 34 -41.30 -100.56 25.99
CA TYR A 34 -39.98 -99.93 26.10
C TYR A 34 -39.20 -100.02 24.77
N VAL A 35 -39.11 -101.21 24.16
CA VAL A 35 -38.39 -101.42 22.90
C VAL A 35 -39.04 -100.67 21.73
N ILE A 36 -40.37 -100.60 21.70
CA ILE A 36 -41.12 -99.84 20.69
C ILE A 36 -40.86 -98.32 20.85
N ASN A 37 -40.97 -97.78 22.07
CA ASN A 37 -40.74 -96.37 22.35
C ASN A 37 -39.28 -95.97 22.12
N GLN A 38 -38.33 -96.84 22.49
CA GLN A 38 -36.91 -96.62 22.27
C GLN A 38 -36.58 -96.41 20.78
N GLY A 39 -37.21 -97.17 19.86
CA GLY A 39 -37.02 -96.97 18.42
C GLY A 39 -37.52 -95.60 17.94
N ALA A 40 -38.65 -95.13 18.45
CA ALA A 40 -39.21 -93.81 18.15
C ALA A 40 -38.35 -92.68 18.75
N ASP A 41 -37.90 -92.83 20.00
CA ASP A 41 -37.05 -91.87 20.70
C ASP A 41 -35.68 -91.74 20.02
N VAL A 42 -35.06 -92.84 19.59
CA VAL A 42 -33.79 -92.81 18.83
C VAL A 42 -33.96 -92.07 17.50
N GLY A 43 -35.09 -92.26 16.80
CA GLY A 43 -35.42 -91.51 15.59
C GLY A 43 -35.61 -90.01 15.85
N ALA A 44 -36.31 -89.66 16.93
CA ALA A 44 -36.53 -88.26 17.33
C ALA A 44 -35.24 -87.57 17.79
N ILE A 45 -34.38 -88.26 18.54
CA ILE A 45 -33.05 -87.79 18.96
C ILE A 45 -32.17 -87.57 17.73
N ALA A 46 -32.13 -88.52 16.79
CA ALA A 46 -31.38 -88.36 15.54
C ALA A 46 -31.88 -87.16 14.72
N GLY A 47 -33.20 -87.00 14.60
CA GLY A 47 -33.80 -85.83 13.95
C GLY A 47 -33.43 -84.50 14.62
N LYS A 48 -33.51 -84.44 15.96
CA LYS A 48 -33.14 -83.24 16.72
C LYS A 48 -31.64 -82.95 16.66
N ALA A 49 -30.80 -83.97 16.70
CA ALA A 49 -29.35 -83.86 16.54
C ALA A 49 -28.97 -83.35 15.15
N ASN A 50 -29.60 -83.87 14.10
CA ASN A 50 -29.41 -83.39 12.72
C ASN A 50 -29.84 -81.91 12.57
N GLN A 51 -30.96 -81.51 13.17
CA GLN A 51 -31.39 -80.09 13.19
C GLN A 51 -30.41 -79.20 13.95
N ALA A 52 -29.86 -79.68 15.07
CA ALA A 52 -28.85 -78.95 15.82
C ALA A 52 -27.53 -78.81 15.03
N GLY A 53 -27.13 -79.85 14.31
CA GLY A 53 -25.99 -79.82 13.38
C GLY A 53 -26.20 -78.81 12.25
N GLN A 54 -27.37 -78.83 11.61
CA GLN A 54 -27.74 -77.84 10.59
C GLN A 54 -27.73 -76.41 11.14
N GLY A 55 -28.35 -76.17 12.30
CA GLY A 55 -28.34 -74.84 12.93
C GLY A 55 -26.93 -74.37 13.33
N ALA A 56 -26.06 -75.29 13.76
CA ALA A 56 -24.65 -74.99 14.03
C ALA A 56 -23.88 -74.66 12.75
N TYR A 57 -24.14 -75.37 11.66
CA TYR A 57 -23.57 -75.08 10.35
C TYR A 57 -24.00 -73.69 9.85
N ASP A 58 -25.30 -73.38 9.87
CA ASP A 58 -25.83 -72.08 9.43
C ASP A 58 -25.24 -70.92 10.24
N ALA A 59 -25.07 -71.11 11.56
CA ALA A 59 -24.39 -70.14 12.41
C ALA A 59 -22.89 -69.97 12.07
N GLN A 60 -22.19 -71.06 11.77
CA GLN A 60 -20.79 -70.99 11.34
C GLN A 60 -20.64 -70.30 9.97
N VAL A 61 -21.51 -70.59 9.00
CA VAL A 61 -21.54 -69.88 7.72
C VAL A 61 -21.76 -68.39 7.94
N LYS A 62 -22.68 -68.02 8.85
CA LYS A 62 -22.91 -66.61 9.17
C LYS A 62 -21.71 -65.95 9.83
N ASN A 63 -20.99 -66.66 10.70
CA ASN A 63 -19.76 -66.16 11.31
C ASN A 63 -18.67 -65.94 10.25
N ASP A 64 -18.52 -66.85 9.28
CA ASP A 64 -17.55 -66.67 8.19
C ASP A 64 -17.87 -65.43 7.34
N GLU A 65 -19.15 -65.15 7.05
CA GLU A 65 -19.56 -63.91 6.36
C GLU A 65 -19.22 -62.66 7.19
N GLN A 66 -19.49 -62.71 8.49
CA GLN A 66 -19.19 -61.60 9.41
C GLN A 66 -17.68 -61.35 9.51
N ASP A 67 -16.85 -62.40 9.51
CA ASP A 67 -15.39 -62.27 9.52
C ASP A 67 -14.88 -61.54 8.27
N VAL A 68 -15.47 -61.77 7.10
CA VAL A 68 -15.14 -61.04 5.86
C VAL A 68 -15.52 -59.57 5.96
N GLU A 69 -16.71 -59.26 6.48
CA GLU A 69 -17.16 -57.86 6.67
C GLU A 69 -16.30 -57.12 7.70
N LEU A 70 -15.95 -57.79 8.80
CA LEU A 70 -15.07 -57.23 9.83
C LEU A 70 -13.66 -56.95 9.27
N ALA A 71 -13.14 -57.81 8.40
CA ALA A 71 -11.86 -57.58 7.73
C ALA A 71 -11.91 -56.36 6.77
N ASP A 72 -13.00 -56.17 6.00
CA ASP A 72 -13.19 -54.97 5.18
C ASP A 72 -13.27 -53.70 6.03
N HIS A 73 -14.04 -53.74 7.12
CA HIS A 73 -14.16 -52.64 8.05
C HIS A 73 -12.82 -52.27 8.69
N ASP A 74 -12.04 -53.26 9.16
CA ASP A 74 -10.71 -53.02 9.72
C ASP A 74 -9.76 -52.35 8.71
N ALA A 75 -9.78 -52.80 7.46
CA ALA A 75 -8.99 -52.20 6.39
C ALA A 75 -9.38 -50.74 6.12
N ARG A 76 -10.69 -50.44 6.03
CA ARG A 76 -11.21 -49.08 5.80
C ARG A 76 -10.95 -48.15 6.98
N ILE A 77 -11.13 -48.63 8.21
CA ILE A 77 -10.82 -47.87 9.43
C ILE A 77 -9.33 -47.54 9.47
N THR A 78 -8.47 -48.53 9.21
CA THR A 78 -7.02 -48.33 9.16
C THR A 78 -6.63 -47.30 8.10
N ALA A 79 -7.24 -47.35 6.91
CA ALA A 79 -7.01 -46.36 5.86
C ALA A 79 -7.46 -44.95 6.27
N ASN A 80 -8.65 -44.83 6.86
CA ASN A 80 -9.18 -43.56 7.36
C ASN A 80 -8.30 -42.96 8.46
N THR A 81 -7.83 -43.77 9.41
CA THR A 81 -6.91 -43.31 10.46
C THR A 81 -5.62 -42.72 9.86
N LYS A 82 -5.05 -43.36 8.83
CA LYS A 82 -3.87 -42.83 8.13
C LYS A 82 -4.17 -41.49 7.43
N ALA A 83 -5.32 -41.38 6.77
CA ALA A 83 -5.73 -40.14 6.10
C ALA A 83 -5.96 -38.99 7.08
N ILE A 84 -6.61 -39.26 8.22
CA ILE A 84 -6.85 -38.28 9.29
C ILE A 84 -5.53 -37.79 9.88
N ASN A 85 -4.59 -38.70 10.18
CA ASN A 85 -3.28 -38.32 10.70
C ASN A 85 -2.50 -37.44 9.71
N LEU A 86 -2.63 -37.67 8.40
CA LEU A 86 -2.03 -36.80 7.39
C LEU A 86 -2.72 -35.42 7.32
N LEU A 87 -4.05 -35.39 7.43
CA LEU A 87 -4.82 -34.14 7.46
C LEU A 87 -4.45 -33.29 8.67
N GLU A 88 -4.26 -33.90 9.84
CA GLU A 88 -3.83 -33.22 11.06
C GLU A 88 -2.53 -32.42 10.82
N VAL A 89 -1.49 -33.09 10.32
CA VAL A 89 -0.19 -32.44 10.04
C VAL A 89 -0.34 -31.30 9.01
N ARG A 90 -1.15 -31.51 7.98
CA ARG A 90 -1.40 -30.49 6.94
C ARG A 90 -2.13 -29.28 7.52
N LEU A 91 -3.09 -29.51 8.40
CA LEU A 91 -3.88 -28.46 9.03
C LEU A 91 -3.01 -27.63 9.97
N THR A 92 -2.26 -28.27 10.87
CA THR A 92 -1.29 -27.57 11.75
C THR A 92 -0.26 -26.77 10.94
N THR A 93 0.23 -27.32 9.83
CA THR A 93 1.17 -26.63 8.94
C THR A 93 0.53 -25.39 8.30
N ALA A 94 -0.72 -25.50 7.85
CA ALA A 94 -1.43 -24.40 7.24
C ALA A 94 -1.71 -23.28 8.26
N GLU A 95 -2.12 -23.63 9.47
CA GLU A 95 -2.34 -22.68 10.57
C GLU A 95 -1.05 -21.92 10.89
N GLY A 96 0.10 -22.60 10.98
CA GLY A 96 1.39 -21.94 11.17
C GLY A 96 1.72 -20.92 10.07
N LYS A 97 1.45 -21.25 8.80
CA LYS A 97 1.65 -20.32 7.67
C LYS A 97 0.71 -19.11 7.73
N ILE A 98 -0.54 -19.30 8.15
CA ILE A 98 -1.51 -18.21 8.34
C ILE A 98 -1.04 -17.24 9.42
N VAL A 99 -0.46 -17.75 10.52
CA VAL A 99 0.09 -16.92 11.59
C VAL A 99 1.25 -16.06 11.08
N VAL A 100 2.16 -16.62 10.28
CA VAL A 100 3.28 -15.86 9.67
C VAL A 100 2.74 -14.77 8.74
N LEU A 101 1.82 -15.12 7.84
CA LEU A 101 1.21 -14.13 6.93
C LEU A 101 0.52 -12.99 7.68
N ARG A 102 -0.10 -13.28 8.84
CA ARG A 102 -0.71 -12.25 9.67
C ARG A 102 0.34 -11.30 10.26
N SER A 103 1.48 -11.84 10.71
CA SER A 103 2.60 -11.01 11.19
C SER A 103 3.15 -10.12 10.08
N ASP A 104 3.29 -10.64 8.85
CA ASP A 104 3.74 -9.85 7.70
C ASP A 104 2.74 -8.73 7.36
N VAL A 105 1.44 -9.03 7.43
CA VAL A 105 0.37 -8.03 7.23
C VAL A 105 0.42 -6.96 8.31
N ASP A 106 0.57 -7.32 9.58
CA ASP A 106 0.67 -6.34 10.68
C ASP A 106 1.89 -5.43 10.50
N TYR A 107 3.05 -5.98 10.11
CA TYR A 107 4.26 -5.20 9.80
C TYR A 107 4.04 -4.25 8.61
N LEU A 108 3.45 -4.75 7.53
CA LEU A 108 3.14 -3.91 6.36
C LEU A 108 2.17 -2.79 6.73
N LEU A 109 1.16 -3.05 7.57
CA LEU A 109 0.21 -2.03 8.02
C LEU A 109 0.90 -0.87 8.72
N ASP A 110 1.85 -1.16 9.61
CA ASP A 110 2.65 -0.12 10.28
C ASP A 110 3.50 0.67 9.26
N GLU A 111 4.15 0.00 8.31
CA GLU A 111 4.91 0.68 7.25
C GLU A 111 4.02 1.61 6.39
N VAL A 112 2.80 1.19 6.03
CA VAL A 112 1.91 2.06 5.24
C VAL A 112 1.45 3.27 6.05
N ILE A 113 1.23 3.12 7.36
CA ILE A 113 0.88 4.23 8.26
C ILE A 113 2.03 5.24 8.30
N ASP A 114 3.27 4.79 8.46
CA ASP A 114 4.45 5.65 8.47
C ASP A 114 4.65 6.36 7.12
N ILE A 115 4.46 5.65 6.01
CA ILE A 115 4.54 6.23 4.66
C ILE A 115 3.46 7.30 4.47
N GLN A 116 2.22 7.05 4.93
CA GLN A 116 1.13 8.02 4.83
C GLN A 116 1.42 9.28 5.65
N ALA A 117 1.95 9.12 6.87
CA ALA A 117 2.36 10.25 7.70
C ALA A 117 3.46 11.07 7.01
N HIS A 118 4.49 10.42 6.46
CA HIS A 118 5.53 11.12 5.70
C HIS A 118 4.97 11.83 4.46
N LEU A 119 4.06 11.20 3.72
CA LEU A 119 3.48 11.79 2.51
C LEU A 119 2.72 13.08 2.84
N VAL A 120 1.96 13.11 3.93
CA VAL A 120 1.28 14.34 4.41
C VAL A 120 2.29 15.44 4.74
N THR A 121 3.43 15.12 5.35
CA THR A 121 4.46 16.14 5.64
C THR A 121 5.16 16.65 4.38
N VAL A 122 5.35 15.79 3.37
CA VAL A 122 5.93 16.19 2.08
C VAL A 122 4.97 17.10 1.32
N ASP A 123 3.67 16.78 1.34
CA ASP A 123 2.60 17.59 0.73
C ASP A 123 2.60 19.02 1.29
N GLN A 124 2.59 19.17 2.61
CA GLN A 124 2.66 20.50 3.25
C GLN A 124 3.95 21.27 2.93
N ARG A 125 5.08 20.57 2.80
CA ARG A 125 6.34 21.21 2.39
C ARG A 125 6.30 21.65 0.93
N LEU A 126 5.62 20.89 0.07
CA LEU A 126 5.42 21.24 -1.32
C LEU A 126 4.54 22.49 -1.43
N ASP A 127 3.41 22.53 -0.71
CA ASP A 127 2.52 23.70 -0.64
C ASP A 127 3.27 24.96 -0.21
N GLY A 128 4.14 24.84 0.82
CA GLY A 128 4.97 25.94 1.28
C GLY A 128 5.93 26.46 0.21
N VAL A 129 6.62 25.55 -0.49
CA VAL A 129 7.54 25.91 -1.59
C VAL A 129 6.77 26.52 -2.77
N GLU A 130 5.58 26.03 -3.09
CA GLU A 130 4.73 26.59 -4.14
C GLU A 130 4.30 28.02 -3.81
N SER A 131 3.93 28.28 -2.55
CA SER A 131 3.63 29.64 -2.06
C SER A 131 4.85 30.55 -2.17
N ASP A 132 6.01 30.12 -1.65
CA ASP A 132 7.25 30.90 -1.69
C ASP A 132 7.65 31.25 -3.14
N ILE A 133 7.51 30.30 -4.07
CA ILE A 133 7.80 30.54 -5.50
C ILE A 133 6.81 31.53 -6.10
N SER A 134 5.53 31.45 -5.75
CA SER A 134 4.52 32.40 -6.22
C SER A 134 4.82 33.83 -5.75
N ASP A 135 5.25 33.98 -4.50
CA ASP A 135 5.64 35.27 -3.93
C ASP A 135 6.90 35.82 -4.62
N ILE A 136 7.93 34.99 -4.80
CA ILE A 136 9.15 35.38 -5.55
C ILE A 136 8.80 35.81 -6.98
N LYS A 137 7.93 35.06 -7.68
CA LYS A 137 7.52 35.40 -9.04
C LYS A 137 6.75 36.73 -9.12
N SER A 138 6.10 37.13 -8.05
CA SER A 138 5.33 38.37 -7.99
C SER A 138 6.20 39.59 -7.67
N ASP A 139 7.27 39.43 -6.89
CA ASP A 139 8.10 40.55 -6.39
C ASP A 139 9.46 40.69 -7.09
N TYR A 140 9.91 39.70 -7.88
CA TYR A 140 11.22 39.80 -8.53
C TYR A 140 11.26 40.80 -9.71
N VAL A 141 12.40 41.49 -9.87
CA VAL A 141 12.73 42.28 -11.06
C VAL A 141 13.21 41.34 -12.18
N SER A 142 12.56 41.36 -13.34
CA SER A 142 12.83 40.42 -14.42
C SER A 142 13.81 41.02 -15.42
N LYS A 143 14.78 40.21 -15.86
CA LYS A 143 15.76 40.65 -16.87
C LYS A 143 15.24 40.60 -18.30
N THR A 144 14.12 39.89 -18.53
CA THR A 144 13.59 39.63 -19.87
C THR A 144 12.31 40.40 -20.17
N VAL A 145 11.66 40.98 -19.16
CA VAL A 145 10.42 41.74 -19.34
C VAL A 145 10.73 43.09 -20.01
N THR A 146 9.86 43.51 -20.91
CA THR A 146 9.98 44.81 -21.60
C THR A 146 9.07 45.89 -21.02
N GLU A 147 8.13 45.50 -20.15
CA GLU A 147 7.28 46.44 -19.41
C GLU A 147 8.10 47.13 -18.31
N SER A 148 7.78 48.40 -18.05
CA SER A 148 8.46 49.17 -16.99
C SER A 148 8.22 48.55 -15.63
N GLN A 149 9.30 48.29 -14.89
CA GLN A 149 9.23 47.79 -13.52
C GLN A 149 9.44 48.94 -12.53
N SER A 150 8.81 48.86 -11.36
CA SER A 150 8.88 49.89 -10.32
C SER A 150 9.46 49.30 -9.04
N LEU A 151 10.32 50.07 -8.38
CA LEU A 151 10.86 49.74 -7.05
C LEU A 151 10.29 50.71 -6.03
N ALA A 152 9.81 50.18 -4.90
CA ALA A 152 9.38 50.99 -3.76
C ALA A 152 10.56 51.44 -2.87
N SER A 153 11.79 51.10 -3.24
CA SER A 153 13.02 51.40 -2.50
C SER A 153 14.05 52.13 -3.38
N PRO A 154 14.99 52.88 -2.76
CA PRO A 154 16.16 53.38 -3.46
C PRO A 154 17.03 52.24 -4.03
N LEU A 155 17.79 52.56 -5.08
CA LEU A 155 18.68 51.61 -5.77
C LEU A 155 20.14 52.05 -5.65
N ASP A 156 21.01 51.11 -5.32
CA ASP A 156 22.47 51.28 -5.35
C ASP A 156 23.11 50.28 -6.30
N VAL A 157 24.19 50.69 -6.95
CA VAL A 157 24.94 49.85 -7.91
C VAL A 157 26.44 50.05 -7.70
N LYS A 158 27.21 48.99 -7.98
CA LYS A 158 28.63 48.96 -7.64
C LYS A 158 29.50 49.95 -8.42
N THR A 159 29.17 50.26 -9.67
CA THR A 159 30.08 51.04 -10.55
C THR A 159 29.35 52.10 -11.37
N SER A 160 28.31 51.72 -12.10
CA SER A 160 27.64 52.62 -13.03
C SER A 160 26.25 52.14 -13.39
N TYR A 161 25.38 53.08 -13.77
CA TYR A 161 24.15 52.83 -14.49
C TYR A 161 24.40 52.88 -16.00
N SER A 162 23.76 51.97 -16.75
CA SER A 162 23.82 51.90 -18.21
C SER A 162 22.43 51.71 -18.80
N VAL A 163 22.22 52.22 -20.02
CA VAL A 163 21.01 52.02 -20.82
C VAL A 163 21.44 51.51 -22.18
N ASP A 164 20.82 50.42 -22.65
CA ASP A 164 21.14 49.78 -23.94
C ASP A 164 22.65 49.46 -24.13
N GLY A 165 23.31 49.09 -23.03
CA GLY A 165 24.74 48.76 -23.02
C GLY A 165 25.69 49.96 -23.02
N ILE A 166 25.18 51.19 -22.92
CA ILE A 166 25.98 52.43 -22.86
C ILE A 166 25.89 53.04 -21.46
N GLN A 167 27.03 53.41 -20.88
CA GLN A 167 27.10 54.03 -19.56
C GLN A 167 26.44 55.43 -19.55
N VAL A 168 25.59 55.69 -18.54
CA VAL A 168 24.89 56.98 -18.38
C VAL A 168 25.20 57.71 -17.07
N VAL A 169 25.45 56.98 -15.96
CA VAL A 169 25.82 57.58 -14.66
C VAL A 169 26.93 56.75 -14.04
N GLY A 170 28.00 57.39 -13.58
CA GLY A 170 29.09 56.78 -12.82
C GLY A 170 29.12 57.24 -11.36
N ALA A 171 30.27 57.11 -10.71
CA ALA A 171 30.47 57.67 -9.37
C ALA A 171 30.30 59.21 -9.37
N ARG A 172 29.87 59.76 -8.23
CA ARG A 172 29.85 61.20 -7.97
C ARG A 172 31.24 61.79 -8.23
N GLN A 173 31.30 62.84 -9.05
CA GLN A 173 32.56 63.55 -9.28
C GLN A 173 32.92 64.35 -8.04
N THR A 174 34.18 64.27 -7.60
CA THR A 174 34.66 64.94 -6.40
C THR A 174 35.68 66.02 -6.72
N GLY A 175 35.89 66.97 -5.81
CA GLY A 175 36.83 68.09 -5.95
C GLY A 175 36.20 69.39 -6.47
N TRP A 176 34.88 69.48 -6.56
CA TRP A 176 34.17 70.70 -6.93
C TRP A 176 34.07 71.66 -5.74
N THR A 177 34.31 72.95 -6.00
CA THR A 177 34.01 74.01 -5.04
C THR A 177 32.64 74.58 -5.34
N ALA A 178 31.72 74.52 -4.38
CA ALA A 178 30.36 75.01 -4.56
C ALA A 178 30.34 76.51 -4.88
N ALA A 179 29.84 76.88 -6.05
CA ALA A 179 29.68 78.27 -6.43
C ALA A 179 28.65 78.97 -5.54
N THR A 180 28.87 80.27 -5.30
CA THR A 180 28.00 81.11 -4.46
C THR A 180 27.32 82.19 -5.31
N GLY A 181 26.11 82.61 -4.91
CA GLY A 181 25.38 83.70 -5.54
C GLY A 181 23.91 83.34 -5.79
N THR A 182 23.24 84.14 -6.61
CA THR A 182 21.83 83.91 -6.95
C THR A 182 21.71 83.09 -8.25
N PRO A 183 21.10 81.90 -8.24
CA PRO A 183 20.89 81.12 -9.47
C PRO A 183 19.78 81.72 -10.33
N LEU A 184 19.96 81.70 -11.66
CA LEU A 184 18.95 82.18 -12.63
C LEU A 184 18.17 81.00 -13.24
N LEU A 185 16.97 80.74 -12.72
CA LEU A 185 16.05 79.72 -13.26
C LEU A 185 15.06 80.29 -14.30
N GLY A 186 14.85 81.61 -14.29
CA GLY A 186 13.92 82.31 -15.17
C GLY A 186 14.41 82.47 -16.62
N SER A 187 13.85 83.47 -17.31
CA SER A 187 14.13 83.74 -18.73
C SER A 187 15.61 83.91 -19.04
N PHE A 188 16.06 83.31 -20.14
CA PHE A 188 17.43 83.38 -20.62
C PHE A 188 17.43 83.46 -22.16
N ASN A 189 18.00 84.52 -22.73
CA ASN A 189 18.12 84.67 -24.18
C ASN A 189 19.55 84.36 -24.62
N ALA A 190 19.81 83.12 -25.04
CA ALA A 190 21.12 82.71 -25.54
C ALA A 190 21.53 83.42 -26.85
N ASN A 191 20.56 83.96 -27.59
CA ASN A 191 20.75 84.67 -28.85
C ASN A 191 20.76 86.19 -28.67
N GLN A 192 20.90 86.69 -27.43
CA GLN A 192 20.99 88.13 -27.19
C GLN A 192 22.26 88.69 -27.85
N SER A 193 22.07 89.63 -28.76
CA SER A 193 23.17 90.40 -29.36
C SER A 193 23.39 91.70 -28.57
N TYR A 194 24.61 92.19 -28.61
CA TYR A 194 25.02 93.46 -28.00
C TYR A 194 25.55 94.38 -29.10
N THR A 195 25.04 95.61 -29.16
CA THR A 195 25.58 96.62 -30.07
C THR A 195 26.94 97.09 -29.55
N VAL A 196 27.89 97.30 -30.46
CA VAL A 196 29.23 97.82 -30.13
C VAL A 196 29.54 98.98 -31.06
N GLY A 197 29.39 100.21 -30.55
CA GLY A 197 29.72 101.44 -31.27
C GLY A 197 31.23 101.68 -31.41
N THR A 198 31.60 102.67 -32.23
CA THR A 198 33.01 103.08 -32.45
C THR A 198 33.56 104.01 -31.37
N THR A 199 32.71 104.49 -30.45
CA THR A 199 33.08 105.28 -29.27
C THR A 199 32.58 104.60 -28.01
N TYR A 200 33.09 104.98 -26.84
CA TYR A 200 32.65 104.42 -25.57
C TYR A 200 31.17 104.77 -25.28
N THR A 201 30.34 103.73 -25.12
CA THR A 201 28.94 103.84 -24.70
C THR A 201 28.72 103.06 -23.40
N GLN A 202 28.46 103.77 -22.30
CA GLN A 202 28.28 103.14 -20.98
C GLN A 202 27.14 102.11 -20.95
N SER A 203 26.02 102.39 -21.62
CA SER A 203 24.86 101.48 -21.66
C SER A 203 25.13 100.19 -22.43
N GLU A 204 25.96 100.22 -23.47
CA GLU A 204 26.37 99.02 -24.21
C GLU A 204 27.23 98.11 -23.33
N VAL A 205 28.21 98.69 -22.63
CA VAL A 205 29.07 97.96 -21.69
C VAL A 205 28.27 97.42 -20.50
N ALA A 206 27.32 98.19 -19.97
CA ALA A 206 26.44 97.75 -18.87
C ALA A 206 25.53 96.59 -19.31
N ALA A 207 24.97 96.63 -20.52
CA ALA A 207 24.14 95.54 -21.05
C ALA A 207 24.94 94.23 -21.22
N ILE A 208 26.19 94.33 -21.69
CA ILE A 208 27.12 93.18 -21.77
C ILE A 208 27.42 92.64 -20.36
N ALA A 209 27.70 93.52 -19.39
CA ALA A 209 27.96 93.12 -18.01
C ALA A 209 26.76 92.42 -17.36
N THR A 210 25.55 92.95 -17.51
CA THR A 210 24.31 92.29 -17.07
C THR A 210 24.10 90.94 -17.77
N GLY A 211 24.43 90.85 -19.07
CA GLY A 211 24.41 89.58 -19.81
C GLY A 211 25.37 88.54 -19.24
N LEU A 212 26.60 88.96 -18.90
CA LEU A 212 27.61 88.11 -18.26
C LEU A 212 27.15 87.64 -16.87
N GLU A 213 26.58 88.53 -16.06
CA GLU A 213 25.99 88.19 -14.76
C GLU A 213 24.91 87.11 -14.93
N GLN A 214 23.96 87.32 -15.83
CA GLN A 214 22.90 86.35 -16.12
C GLN A 214 23.45 85.00 -16.59
N ALA A 215 24.49 84.99 -17.44
CA ALA A 215 25.17 83.76 -17.86
C ALA A 215 25.82 83.02 -16.67
N ARG A 216 26.55 83.73 -15.79
CA ARG A 216 27.16 83.16 -14.58
C ARG A 216 26.11 82.62 -13.61
N GLN A 217 25.01 83.34 -13.42
CA GLN A 217 23.89 82.89 -12.60
C GLN A 217 23.20 81.65 -13.19
N ARG A 218 23.14 81.52 -14.52
CA ARG A 218 22.62 80.31 -15.19
C ARG A 218 23.56 79.12 -15.02
N ILE A 219 24.88 79.33 -15.10
CA ILE A 219 25.89 78.30 -14.82
C ILE A 219 25.78 77.81 -13.37
N LEU A 220 25.64 78.74 -12.41
CA LEU A 220 25.41 78.40 -11.00
C LEU A 220 24.13 77.56 -10.81
N ALA A 221 23.04 77.90 -11.52
CA ALA A 221 21.79 77.13 -11.44
C ALA A 221 21.98 75.69 -11.94
N LEU A 222 22.71 75.48 -13.04
CA LEU A 222 23.03 74.16 -13.58
C LEU A 222 23.91 73.37 -12.60
N GLU A 223 24.95 73.98 -12.04
CA GLU A 223 25.81 73.36 -11.03
C GLU A 223 25.00 72.93 -9.80
N THR A 224 24.10 73.80 -9.32
CA THR A 224 23.24 73.53 -8.17
C THR A 224 22.33 72.33 -8.43
N ALA A 225 21.77 72.20 -9.64
CA ALA A 225 20.95 71.07 -10.03
C ALA A 225 21.74 69.75 -10.09
N LEU A 226 22.99 69.78 -10.57
CA LEU A 226 23.87 68.60 -10.60
C LEU A 226 24.25 68.15 -9.18
N ARG A 227 24.56 69.11 -8.28
CA ARG A 227 24.87 68.83 -6.87
C ARG A 227 23.65 68.29 -6.11
N LEU A 228 22.46 68.82 -6.38
CA LEU A 228 21.22 68.35 -5.76
C LEU A 228 20.92 66.88 -6.08
N HIS A 229 21.18 66.45 -7.32
CA HIS A 229 21.09 65.03 -7.72
C HIS A 229 22.27 64.19 -7.23
N GLY A 230 23.33 64.81 -6.71
CA GLY A 230 24.53 64.14 -6.23
C GLY A 230 25.48 63.66 -7.33
N LEU A 231 25.42 64.23 -8.54
CA LEU A 231 26.33 63.90 -9.65
C LEU A 231 27.72 64.51 -9.46
N ILE A 232 27.82 65.62 -8.72
CA ILE A 232 29.05 66.30 -8.29
C ILE A 232 28.98 66.60 -6.79
N ASP A 233 30.13 66.85 -6.14
CA ASP A 233 30.21 67.30 -4.73
C ASP A 233 30.02 68.82 -4.55
#